data_AF-A0AB34SS76-F1
#
_entry.id   AF-A0AB34SS76-F1
#
_cell.length_a   1.000
_cell.length_b   1.000
_cell.length_c   1.000
_cell.angle_alpha   90.00
_cell.angle_beta   90.00
_cell.angle_gamma   90.00
#
_symmetry.space_group_name_H-M   'P 1'
#
loop_
_entity.id
_entity.type
_entity.pdbx_description
1 polymer ?
#
loop_
_entity_poly.entity_id
_entity_poly.type
_entity_poly.pdbx_seq_one_letter_code
_entity_poly.pdbx_strand_id
1 'polypeptide(L)' 'MSLRKLTKNRGAFPSDEALMKLFYLALRNITKKWTLPIRDWKAALNRFTIQFEGRLPQR' A
#
# COMPACT_ATOMS: atom_id res chain seq x y z
N MET A 1 -8.17 -9.42 -1.03
CA MET A 1 -7.64 -10.22 0.10
C MET A 1 -7.16 -9.20 1.12
N SER A 2 -7.70 -9.19 2.34
CA SER A 2 -7.33 -8.22 3.37
C SER A 2 -6.49 -8.87 4.47
N LEU A 3 -5.67 -8.08 5.18
CA LEU A 3 -4.87 -8.58 6.31
C LEU A 3 -5.74 -9.19 7.41
N ARG A 4 -6.90 -8.59 7.71
CA ARG A 4 -7.89 -9.15 8.65
C ARG A 4 -8.37 -10.54 8.23
N LYS A 5 -8.64 -10.77 6.94
CA LYS A 5 -9.07 -12.09 6.44
C LYS A 5 -7.99 -13.15 6.63
N LEU A 6 -6.73 -12.75 6.59
CA LEU A 6 -5.57 -13.64 6.73
C LEU A 6 -5.35 -14.10 8.18
N THR A 7 -5.66 -13.24 9.15
CA THR A 7 -5.47 -13.50 10.58
C THR A 7 -6.74 -14.01 11.27
N LYS A 8 -7.94 -13.79 10.71
CA LYS A 8 -9.24 -14.15 11.34
C LYS A 8 -9.33 -15.59 11.83
N ASN A 9 -8.69 -16.54 11.14
CA ASN A 9 -8.74 -17.97 11.48
C ASN A 9 -7.41 -18.50 12.03
N ARG A 10 -6.45 -17.63 12.33
CA ARG A 10 -5.18 -18.02 12.96
C ARG A 10 -5.24 -17.63 14.44
N GLY A 11 -4.92 -18.58 15.32
CA GLY A 11 -4.75 -18.34 16.75
C GLY A 11 -3.44 -17.59 17.04
N ALA A 12 -2.72 -17.99 18.07
CA ALA A 12 -1.40 -17.41 18.36
C ALA A 12 -0.38 -17.75 17.25
N PHE A 13 0.52 -16.81 16.98
CA PHE A 13 1.66 -17.03 16.11
C PHE A 13 2.84 -17.58 16.93
N PRO A 14 3.68 -18.45 16.35
CA PRO A 14 4.82 -19.04 17.07
C PRO A 14 5.93 -18.02 17.35
N SER A 15 5.98 -16.91 16.61
CA SER A 15 6.86 -15.76 16.85
C SER A 15 6.36 -14.52 16.09
N ASP A 16 6.84 -13.34 16.49
CA ASP A 16 6.57 -12.09 15.77
C ASP A 16 7.08 -12.13 14.33
N GLU A 17 8.21 -12.79 14.09
CA GLU A 17 8.77 -12.97 12.75
C GLU A 17 7.83 -13.77 11.83
N ALA A 18 7.15 -14.78 12.37
CA ALA A 18 6.19 -15.57 11.60
C ALA A 18 4.98 -14.72 11.16
N LEU A 19 4.52 -13.82 12.03
CA LEU A 19 3.47 -12.85 11.71
C LEU A 19 3.94 -11.87 10.63
N MET A 20 5.14 -11.31 10.78
CA MET A 20 5.71 -10.36 9.82
C MET A 20 5.92 -10.97 8.43
N LYS A 21 6.45 -12.20 8.35
CA LYS A 21 6.57 -12.94 7.07
C LYS A 21 5.21 -13.13 6.39
N LEU A 22 4.19 -13.49 7.17
CA LEU A 22 2.84 -13.67 6.64
C LEU A 22 2.27 -12.36 6.07
N PHE A 23 2.44 -11.24 6.78
CA PHE A 23 2.01 -9.92 6.30
C PHE A 23 2.79 -9.47 5.07
N TYR A 24 4.11 -9.68 5.05
CA TYR A 24 4.93 -9.38 3.88
C TYR A 24 4.43 -10.12 2.64
N LEU A 25 4.18 -11.44 2.74
CA LEU A 25 3.67 -12.24 1.62
C LEU A 25 2.27 -11.77 1.17
N ALA A 26 1.40 -11.43 2.12
CA ALA A 26 0.07 -10.93 1.81
C ALA A 26 0.11 -9.58 1.09
N LEU A 27 0.90 -8.63 1.59
CA LEU A 27 1.09 -7.33 0.96
C LEU A 27 1.69 -7.49 -0.44
N ARG A 28 2.71 -8.34 -0.61
CA ARG A 28 3.31 -8.65 -1.92
C ARG A 28 2.28 -9.20 -2.91
N ASN A 29 1.30 -9.98 -2.46
CA ASN A 29 0.23 -10.50 -3.31
C ASN A 29 -0.86 -9.47 -3.61
N ILE A 30 -1.14 -8.56 -2.67
CA ILE A 30 -2.08 -7.45 -2.86
C ILE A 30 -1.51 -6.44 -3.86
N THR A 31 -0.24 -6.05 -3.71
CA THR A 31 0.42 -5.06 -4.57
C THR A 31 0.49 -5.51 -6.02
N LYS A 32 0.67 -6.81 -6.28
CA LYS A 32 0.58 -7.39 -7.64
C LYS A 32 -0.75 -7.12 -8.35
N LYS A 33 -1.83 -6.89 -7.60
CA LYS A 33 -3.17 -6.60 -8.15
C LYS A 33 -3.43 -5.11 -8.31
N TRP A 34 -2.55 -4.24 -7.81
CA TRP A 34 -2.65 -2.79 -7.95
C TRP A 34 -2.07 -2.34 -9.29
N THR A 35 -2.68 -2.78 -10.38
CA THR A 35 -2.26 -2.46 -11.75
C THR A 35 -3.00 -1.26 -12.33
N LEU A 36 -4.13 -0.87 -11.75
CA LEU A 36 -4.91 0.25 -12.24
C LEU A 36 -4.19 1.58 -11.89
N PRO A 37 -3.95 2.47 -12.88
CA PRO A 37 -3.41 3.78 -12.58
C PRO A 37 -4.40 4.58 -11.72
N ILE A 38 -3.85 5.48 -10.88
CA ILE A 38 -4.66 6.39 -10.07
C ILE A 38 -5.47 7.29 -11.02
N ARG A 39 -6.79 7.27 -10.87
CA ARG A 39 -7.69 8.10 -11.68
C ARG A 39 -7.38 9.57 -11.44
N ASP A 40 -7.35 10.35 -12.52
CA ASP A 40 -7.14 11.79 -12.51
C ASP A 40 -5.84 12.26 -11.82
N TRP A 41 -4.82 11.38 -11.76
CA TRP A 41 -3.56 11.67 -11.08
C TRP A 41 -2.86 12.95 -11.56
N LYS A 42 -2.97 13.27 -12.86
CA LYS A 42 -2.40 14.50 -13.43
C LYS A 42 -3.06 15.76 -12.85
N ALA A 43 -4.38 15.77 -12.71
CA ALA A 43 -5.10 16.91 -12.13
C ALA A 43 -4.78 17.06 -10.64
N ALA A 44 -4.72 15.94 -9.91
CA ALA A 44 -4.29 15.92 -8.51
C ALA A 44 -2.86 16.47 -8.36
N LEU A 45 -1.94 16.04 -9.22
CA LEU A 45 -0.55 16.51 -9.20
C LEU A 45 -0.46 18.02 -9.43
N ASN A 46 -1.21 18.58 -10.38
CA ASN A 46 -1.28 20.04 -10.61
C ASN A 46 -1.77 20.80 -9.37
N ARG A 47 -2.70 20.22 -8.60
CA ARG A 47 -3.15 20.82 -7.34
C ARG A 47 -2.05 20.76 -6.28
N PHE A 48 -1.33 19.64 -6.19
CA PHE A 48 -0.22 19.49 -5.25
C PHE A 48 0.94 20.43 -5.57
N THR A 49 1.24 20.71 -6.84
CA THR A 49 2.29 21.67 -7.21
C THR A 49 1.99 23.09 -6.74
N ILE A 50 0.71 23.49 -6.72
CA ILE A 50 0.29 24.81 -6.22
C ILE A 50 0.27 24.82 -4.67
N GLN A 51 -0.24 23.76 -4.05
CA GLN A 51 -0.39 23.72 -2.59
C GLN A 51 0.94 23.52 -1.85
N PHE A 52 1.88 22.81 -2.47
CA PHE A 52 3.17 22.45 -1.88
C PHE A 52 4.30 22.95 -2.78
N GLU A 53 4.33 24.26 -3.03
CA GLU A 53 5.38 24.91 -3.82
C GLU A 53 6.78 24.55 -3.30
N GLY A 54 7.72 24.30 -4.22
CA GLY A 54 9.10 23.94 -3.89
C GLY A 54 9.33 22.54 -3.29
N ARG A 55 8.26 21.77 -3.02
CA ARG A 55 8.38 20.38 -2.49
C ARG A 55 8.35 19.31 -3.56
N LEU A 56 7.76 19.61 -4.71
CA LEU A 56 7.66 18.69 -5.82
C LEU A 56 8.77 18.97 -6.84
N PRO A 57 9.33 17.92 -7.49
CA PRO A 57 10.29 18.10 -8.57
C PRO A 57 9.67 18.94 -9.68
N GLN A 58 10.34 20.04 -10.03
CA GLN A 58 10.06 20.76 -11.28
C GLN A 58 10.41 19.78 -12.41
N ARG A 59 9.45 19.52 -13.31
CA ARG A 59 9.66 18.64 -14.46
C ARG A 59 10.68 19.22 -15.44
#